data_AF-A0A1A8CZR9-F1
#
_entry.id   AF-A0A1A8CZR9-F1
#
_cell.length_a   1.000
_cell.length_b   1.000
_cell.length_c   1.000
_cell.angle_alpha   90.00
_cell.angle_beta   90.00
_cell.angle_gamma   90.00
#
_symmetry.space_group_name_H-M   'P 1'
#
loop_
_entity.id
_entity.type
_entity.pdbx_description
1 polymer ?
#
loop_
_entity_poly.entity_id
_entity_poly.type
_entity_poly.pdbx_seq_one_letter_code
_entity_poly.pdbx_strand_id
1 'polypeptide(L)'
;PLSATLVDNKSWNCFEILFFRSVCHVLCLFLQETNVLGFKGPRKMTVVIPGMNMTFERVPVRPQNEQESLVSRWQNNSMDNLIELHNKAPVWNDDTQSYVLNFHGRVTQASVKNFQIVHDNDPDYIVMQFGRIAEDIFTLDFNYPMCALQAFAIGLSSFDSKLACE
;
A
#
# COMPACT_ATOMS: atom_id res chain seq x y z
N PRO A 1 16.87 -5.32 -12.93
CA PRO A 1 15.47 -5.08 -13.37
C PRO A 1 14.53 -5.15 -12.16
N LEU A 2 13.62 -4.19 -12.02
CA LEU A 2 12.52 -4.30 -11.05
C LEU A 2 11.52 -5.31 -11.62
N SER A 3 11.08 -6.29 -10.84
CA SER A 3 10.04 -7.23 -11.24
C SER A 3 8.93 -7.19 -10.21
N ALA A 4 7.74 -6.80 -10.61
CA ALA A 4 6.54 -6.98 -9.81
C ALA A 4 5.93 -8.33 -10.19
N THR A 5 5.73 -9.21 -9.21
CA THR A 5 5.03 -10.47 -9.42
C THR A 5 3.60 -10.29 -8.92
N LEU A 6 2.66 -10.35 -9.86
CA LEU A 6 1.24 -10.44 -9.53
C LEU A 6 0.95 -11.88 -9.11
N VAL A 7 0.51 -12.06 -7.86
CA VAL A 7 -0.04 -13.34 -7.40
C VAL A 7 -1.56 -13.19 -7.47
N ASP A 8 -2.16 -13.71 -8.55
CA ASP A 8 -3.61 -13.73 -8.71
C ASP A 8 -4.21 -14.81 -7.80
N ASN A 9 -4.84 -14.37 -6.71
CA ASN A 9 -5.64 -15.25 -5.87
C ASN A 9 -7.10 -14.82 -6.05
N LYS A 10 -8.02 -15.76 -6.26
CA LYS A 10 -9.42 -15.49 -6.68
C LYS A 10 -10.23 -14.55 -5.76
N SER A 11 -9.68 -14.12 -4.63
CA SER A 11 -10.28 -13.19 -3.67
C SER A 11 -9.49 -11.87 -3.48
N TRP A 12 -8.25 -11.75 -3.98
CA TRP A 12 -7.33 -10.64 -3.69
C TRP A 12 -6.39 -10.33 -4.86
N ASN A 13 -6.20 -9.05 -5.17
CA ASN A 13 -5.07 -8.63 -5.99
C ASN A 13 -3.86 -8.45 -5.07
N CYS A 14 -2.87 -9.33 -5.22
CA CYS A 14 -1.65 -9.33 -4.43
C CYS A 14 -0.44 -8.98 -5.31
N PHE A 15 0.27 -7.91 -4.96
CA PHE A 15 1.51 -7.52 -5.63
C PHE A 15 2.68 -7.69 -4.69
N GLU A 16 3.59 -8.62 -5.01
CA GLU A 16 4.93 -8.65 -4.43
C GLU A 16 5.89 -7.88 -5.34
N ILE A 17 6.51 -6.85 -4.79
CA ILE A 17 7.51 -6.06 -5.50
C ILE A 17 8.90 -6.59 -5.13
N LEU A 18 9.54 -7.28 -6.09
CA LEU A 18 10.85 -7.91 -5.95
C LEU A 18 11.94 -7.11 -6.68
N PHE A 19 13.11 -7.02 -6.07
CA PHE A 19 14.31 -6.48 -6.73
C PHE A 19 15.39 -7.55 -6.90
N PHE A 20 15.83 -7.75 -8.15
CA PHE A 20 16.91 -8.67 -8.50
C PHE A 20 18.28 -7.95 -8.53
N ARG A 21 19.09 -8.18 -7.51
CA ARG A 21 20.55 -7.95 -7.52
C ARG A 21 21.24 -9.17 -6.91
N SER A 22 21.49 -10.22 -7.70
CA SER A 22 22.06 -11.53 -7.32
C SER A 22 21.37 -12.32 -6.18
N VAL A 23 20.51 -11.70 -5.38
CA VAL A 23 19.66 -12.25 -4.32
C VAL A 23 18.33 -11.47 -4.37
N CYS A 24 17.18 -12.16 -4.43
CA CYS A 24 15.87 -11.50 -4.43
C CYS A 24 15.61 -10.83 -3.08
N HIS A 25 15.51 -9.50 -3.08
CA HIS A 25 15.02 -8.75 -1.90
C HIS A 25 13.57 -8.38 -2.15
N VAL A 26 12.68 -8.73 -1.21
CA VAL A 26 11.28 -8.26 -1.24
C VAL A 26 11.23 -6.88 -0.61
N LEU A 27 10.66 -5.92 -1.33
CA LEU A 27 10.60 -4.52 -0.88
C LEU A 27 9.29 -4.20 -0.16
N CYS A 28 8.18 -4.75 -0.65
CA CYS A 28 6.86 -4.51 -0.10
C CYS A 28 5.88 -5.54 -0.67
N LEU A 29 4.87 -5.86 0.10
CA LEU A 29 3.65 -6.51 -0.32
C LEU A 29 2.52 -5.48 -0.29
N PHE A 30 1.74 -5.43 -1.37
CA PHE A 30 0.52 -4.64 -1.46
C PHE A 30 -0.67 -5.55 -1.73
N LEU A 31 -1.67 -5.48 -0.86
CA LEU A 31 -2.90 -6.25 -0.95
C LEU A 31 -4.08 -5.30 -1.08
N GLN A 32 -4.90 -5.52 -2.10
CA GLN A 32 -6.15 -4.80 -2.27
C GLN A 32 -7.31 -5.80 -2.26
N GLU A 33 -8.22 -5.63 -1.29
CA GLU A 33 -9.47 -6.38 -1.27
C GLU A 33 -10.28 -6.05 -2.53
N THR A 34 -10.59 -7.06 -3.34
CA THR A 34 -11.61 -6.91 -4.37
C THR A 34 -12.96 -7.11 -3.72
N ASN A 35 -13.81 -6.07 -3.72
CA ASN A 35 -15.19 -6.20 -3.28
C ASN A 35 -15.92 -7.19 -4.20
N VAL A 36 -16.01 -8.45 -3.77
CA VAL A 36 -16.93 -9.44 -4.33
C VAL A 36 -18.15 -9.42 -3.40
N LEU A 37 -19.36 -9.25 -3.95
CA LEU A 37 -20.66 -9.16 -3.22
C LEU A 37 -21.15 -7.77 -2.73
N GLY A 38 -21.01 -6.71 -3.52
CA GLY A 38 -21.88 -5.53 -3.39
C GLY A 38 -21.73 -4.69 -2.10
N PHE A 39 -20.71 -4.95 -1.29
CA PHE A 39 -20.37 -4.11 -0.14
C PHE A 39 -19.88 -2.74 -0.63
N LYS A 40 -20.69 -1.70 -0.36
CA LYS A 40 -20.39 -0.29 -0.64
C LYS A 40 -19.51 0.31 0.46
N GLY A 41 -18.41 -0.36 0.80
CA GLY A 41 -17.42 0.10 1.76
C GLY A 41 -16.17 0.69 1.08
N PRO A 42 -15.44 1.61 1.73
CA PRO A 42 -14.10 2.01 1.30
C PRO A 42 -13.22 0.77 1.12
N ARG A 43 -12.46 0.72 0.01
CA ARG A 43 -11.57 -0.42 -0.29
C ARG A 43 -10.55 -0.59 0.85
N LYS A 44 -10.37 -1.83 1.34
CA LYS A 44 -9.32 -2.13 2.32
C LYS A 44 -8.02 -2.43 1.58
N MET A 45 -6.98 -1.68 1.93
CA MET A 45 -5.64 -1.80 1.39
C MET A 45 -4.69 -2.14 2.54
N THR A 46 -3.92 -3.20 2.37
CA THR A 46 -2.90 -3.62 3.32
C THR A 46 -1.54 -3.54 2.65
N VAL A 47 -0.59 -2.92 3.33
CA VAL A 47 0.79 -2.73 2.88
C VAL A 47 1.70 -3.37 3.92
N VAL A 48 2.47 -4.36 3.53
CA VAL A 48 3.46 -5.00 4.41
C VAL A 48 4.86 -4.66 3.90
N ILE A 49 5.66 -4.03 4.75
CA ILE A 49 7.05 -3.70 4.46
C ILE A 49 7.99 -4.38 5.46
N PRO A 50 9.25 -4.62 5.08
CA PRO A 50 10.24 -5.07 6.04
C PRO A 50 10.42 -4.05 7.17
N GLY A 51 10.56 -4.57 8.39
CA GLY A 51 10.78 -3.80 9.59
C GLY A 51 12.14 -3.12 9.63
N MET A 52 12.33 -2.31 10.66
CA MET A 52 13.53 -1.53 10.87
C MET A 52 14.24 -2.02 12.13
N ASN A 53 15.56 -2.06 12.11
CA ASN A 53 16.37 -2.39 13.28
C ASN A 53 16.56 -1.17 14.19
N MET A 54 17.31 -1.34 15.29
CA MET A 54 17.60 -0.25 16.24
C MET A 54 18.46 0.88 15.65
N THR A 55 19.12 0.67 14.50
CA THR A 55 19.90 1.68 13.79
C THR A 55 19.10 2.40 12.71
N PHE A 56 17.77 2.22 12.68
CA PHE A 56 16.87 2.77 11.65
C PHE A 56 17.20 2.31 10.22
N GLU A 57 17.77 1.12 10.09
CA GLU A 57 18.02 0.45 8.82
C GLU A 57 17.03 -0.69 8.61
N ARG A 58 16.74 -0.98 7.34
CA ARG A 58 15.78 -2.00 6.97
C ARG A 58 16.34 -3.39 7.22
N VAL A 59 15.59 -4.23 7.94
CA VAL A 59 15.90 -5.65 8.08
C VAL A 59 15.61 -6.33 6.73
N PRO A 60 16.61 -6.90 6.04
CA PRO A 60 16.41 -7.47 4.72
C PRO A 60 15.57 -8.75 4.81
N VAL A 61 14.51 -8.82 3.99
CA VAL A 61 13.71 -10.04 3.81
C VAL A 61 14.14 -10.71 2.52
N ARG A 62 14.62 -11.95 2.64
CA ARG A 62 15.14 -12.79 1.54
C ARG A 62 14.49 -14.16 1.61
N PRO A 63 13.31 -14.34 1.00
CA PRO A 63 12.63 -15.62 0.98
C PRO A 63 13.50 -16.68 0.29
N GLN A 64 13.74 -17.81 0.96
CA GLN A 64 14.39 -18.99 0.37
C GLN A 64 13.37 -19.92 -0.31
N ASN A 65 12.10 -19.79 0.04
CA ASN A 65 10.99 -20.61 -0.43
C ASN A 65 9.68 -19.80 -0.42
N GLU A 66 8.61 -20.36 -0.99
CA GLU A 66 7.30 -19.69 -1.07
C GLU A 66 6.65 -19.44 0.30
N GLN A 67 6.96 -20.24 1.32
CA GLN A 67 6.42 -20.06 2.68
C GLN A 67 7.02 -18.83 3.38
N GLU A 68 8.21 -18.41 2.98
CA GLU A 68 8.90 -17.22 3.46
C GLU A 68 8.56 -15.95 2.66
N SER A 69 7.75 -16.05 1.60
CA SER A 69 7.23 -14.89 0.88
C SER A 69 6.46 -13.96 1.82
N LEU A 70 6.42 -12.66 1.53
CA LEU A 70 5.67 -11.71 2.37
C LEU A 70 4.18 -12.08 2.42
N VAL A 71 3.65 -12.61 1.31
CA VAL A 71 2.25 -13.07 1.21
C VAL A 71 1.98 -14.19 2.21
N SER A 72 2.77 -15.26 2.16
CA SER A 72 2.63 -16.41 3.05
C SER A 72 2.83 -16.01 4.51
N ARG A 73 3.81 -15.14 4.79
CA ARG A 73 4.07 -14.67 6.15
C ARG A 73 2.90 -13.84 6.70
N TRP A 74 2.33 -12.94 5.90
CA TRP A 74 1.16 -12.17 6.29
C TRP A 74 -0.06 -13.07 6.51
N GLN A 75 -0.34 -14.01 5.61
CA GLN A 75 -1.45 -14.97 5.76
C GLN A 75 -1.34 -15.85 7.01
N ASN A 76 -0.12 -16.24 7.37
CA ASN A 76 0.17 -17.04 8.56
C ASN A 76 0.35 -16.20 9.83
N ASN A 77 0.14 -14.87 9.75
CA ASN A 77 0.33 -13.93 10.85
C ASN A 77 1.77 -13.95 11.45
N SER A 78 2.77 -14.27 10.63
CA SER A 78 4.19 -14.29 11.02
C SER A 78 4.85 -12.95 10.74
N MET A 79 4.54 -11.97 11.61
CA MET A 79 4.90 -10.56 11.43
C MET A 79 6.25 -10.16 12.03
N ASP A 80 7.11 -11.12 12.37
CA ASP A 80 8.44 -10.85 12.93
C ASP A 80 9.30 -10.02 11.96
N ASN A 81 9.82 -8.87 12.40
CA ASN A 81 10.56 -7.93 11.56
C ASN A 81 9.78 -7.45 10.32
N LEU A 82 8.45 -7.40 10.39
CA LEU A 82 7.58 -6.82 9.37
C LEU A 82 6.76 -5.69 9.99
N ILE A 83 6.32 -4.75 9.15
CA ILE A 83 5.41 -3.68 9.53
C ILE A 83 4.20 -3.78 8.62
N GLU A 84 3.02 -3.91 9.23
CA GLU A 84 1.74 -3.85 8.56
C GLU A 84 1.18 -2.44 8.63
N LEU A 85 0.72 -1.93 7.50
CA LEU A 85 0.13 -0.62 7.33
C LEU A 85 -1.18 -0.75 6.57
N HIS A 86 -2.10 0.17 6.80
CA HIS A 86 -3.43 0.15 6.20
C HIS A 86 -3.80 1.49 5.60
N ASN A 87 -4.79 1.49 4.71
CA ASN A 87 -5.37 2.76 4.29
C ASN A 87 -6.10 3.43 5.46
N LYS A 88 -5.86 4.74 5.62
CA LYS A 88 -6.60 5.55 6.58
C LYS A 88 -8.08 5.55 6.19
N ALA A 89 -8.94 5.23 7.15
CA ALA A 89 -10.38 5.34 6.96
C ALA A 89 -10.77 6.83 6.77
N PRO A 90 -11.62 7.14 5.79
CA PRO A 90 -12.08 8.51 5.60
C PRO A 90 -12.97 8.93 6.77
N VAL A 91 -12.92 10.21 7.12
CA VAL A 91 -13.71 10.81 8.20
C VAL A 91 -14.95 11.45 7.61
N TRP A 92 -16.09 11.30 8.28
CA TRP A 92 -17.31 12.00 7.88
C TRP A 92 -17.14 13.51 8.05
N ASN A 93 -17.46 14.26 6.99
CA ASN A 93 -17.51 15.72 7.01
C ASN A 93 -18.96 16.18 6.87
N ASP A 94 -19.46 16.85 7.92
CA ASP A 94 -20.83 17.36 7.99
C ASP A 94 -21.11 18.49 6.99
N ASP A 95 -20.13 19.33 6.68
CA ASP A 95 -20.30 20.46 5.75
C ASP A 95 -20.50 19.97 4.31
N THR A 96 -19.76 18.93 3.92
CA THR A 96 -19.84 18.33 2.58
C THR A 96 -20.76 17.11 2.50
N GLN A 97 -21.32 16.66 3.63
CA GLN A 97 -22.13 15.45 3.77
C GLN A 97 -21.49 14.21 3.10
N SER A 98 -20.18 14.04 3.32
CA SER A 98 -19.40 13.00 2.64
C SER A 98 -18.21 12.52 3.47
N TYR A 99 -17.73 11.31 3.17
CA TYR A 99 -16.51 10.75 3.74
C TYR A 99 -15.28 11.32 3.01
N VAL A 100 -14.41 12.02 3.73
CA VAL A 100 -13.24 12.70 3.18
C VAL A 100 -11.95 12.32 3.90
N LEU A 101 -10.84 12.40 3.18
CA LEU A 101 -9.49 12.37 3.76
C LEU A 101 -8.88 13.76 3.66
N ASN A 102 -8.22 14.20 4.72
CA ASN A 102 -7.54 15.49 4.75
C ASN A 102 -6.12 15.37 4.19
N PHE A 103 -5.92 15.84 2.97
CA PHE A 103 -4.62 15.90 2.29
C PHE A 103 -3.90 17.24 2.46
N HIS A 104 -4.40 18.16 3.30
CA HIS A 104 -3.79 19.47 3.56
C HIS A 104 -3.47 20.26 2.27
N GLY A 105 -4.35 20.19 1.28
CA GLY A 105 -4.18 20.84 -0.03
C GLY A 105 -3.22 20.16 -0.99
N ARG A 106 -2.61 19.02 -0.63
CA ARG A 106 -1.71 18.24 -1.51
C ARG A 106 -2.45 17.46 -2.60
N VAL A 107 -3.75 17.23 -2.41
CA VAL A 107 -4.65 16.56 -3.36
C VAL A 107 -5.82 17.49 -3.60
N THR A 108 -6.08 17.79 -4.87
CA THR A 108 -7.06 18.82 -5.28
C THR A 108 -8.15 18.27 -6.17
N GLN A 109 -8.01 17.04 -6.69
CA GLN A 109 -8.97 16.40 -7.58
C GLN A 109 -9.51 15.11 -6.96
N ALA A 110 -10.82 14.89 -7.07
CA ALA A 110 -11.44 13.65 -6.64
C ALA A 110 -10.94 12.47 -7.49
N SER A 111 -10.57 11.37 -6.83
CA SER A 111 -10.17 10.13 -7.49
C SER A 111 -10.29 8.96 -6.52
N VAL A 112 -10.64 7.77 -7.04
CA VAL A 112 -10.53 6.50 -6.32
C VAL A 112 -9.08 6.13 -5.97
N LYS A 113 -8.10 6.81 -6.58
CA LYS A 113 -6.67 6.65 -6.31
C LYS A 113 -6.17 7.55 -5.18
N ASN A 114 -7.03 8.36 -4.56
CA ASN A 114 -6.63 9.20 -3.44
C ASN A 114 -6.64 8.36 -2.15
N PHE A 115 -5.47 8.11 -1.56
CA PHE A 115 -5.37 7.35 -0.32
C PHE A 115 -4.21 7.85 0.56
N GLN A 116 -4.34 7.56 1.85
CA GLN A 116 -3.29 7.73 2.85
C GLN A 116 -3.02 6.36 3.47
N ILE A 117 -1.76 6.03 3.70
CA ILE A 117 -1.31 4.81 4.39
C ILE A 117 -0.80 5.20 5.76
N VAL A 118 -1.28 4.49 6.78
CA VAL A 118 -0.98 4.73 8.19
C VAL A 118 -0.69 3.41 8.90
N HIS A 119 -0.12 3.51 10.10
CA HIS A 119 -0.03 2.39 11.02
C HIS A 119 -1.24 2.44 11.96
N ASP A 120 -1.87 1.31 12.28
CA ASP A 120 -3.09 1.29 13.09
C ASP A 120 -2.89 1.85 14.51
N ASN A 121 -1.70 1.66 15.08
CA ASN A 121 -1.33 2.24 16.37
C ASN A 121 -1.13 3.77 16.35
N ASP A 122 -0.93 4.38 15.18
CA ASP A 122 -0.76 5.83 15.03
C ASP A 122 -1.40 6.33 13.71
N PRO A 123 -2.74 6.48 13.67
CA PRO A 123 -3.46 6.88 12.47
C PRO A 123 -3.19 8.32 12.00
N ASP A 124 -2.59 9.16 12.84
CA ASP A 124 -2.28 10.55 12.50
C ASP A 124 -0.90 10.69 11.84
N TYR A 125 -0.02 9.72 12.07
CA TYR A 125 1.23 9.61 11.32
C TYR A 125 1.01 9.04 9.91
N ILE A 126 0.93 9.93 8.93
CA ILE A 126 0.80 9.57 7.53
C ILE A 126 2.14 9.06 6.98
N VAL A 127 2.26 7.73 6.84
CA VAL A 127 3.45 7.07 6.30
C VAL A 127 3.58 7.34 4.80
N MET A 128 2.48 7.36 4.07
CA MET A 128 2.44 7.69 2.65
C MET A 128 1.10 8.32 2.30
N GLN A 129 1.10 9.31 1.40
CA GLN A 129 -0.12 9.79 0.77
C GLN A 129 0.07 9.91 -0.73
N PHE A 130 -0.96 9.54 -1.46
CA PHE A 130 -0.99 9.58 -2.90
C PHE A 130 -2.34 10.15 -3.35
N GLY A 131 -2.33 11.04 -4.34
CA GLY A 131 -3.57 11.54 -4.90
C GLY A 131 -3.41 12.44 -6.10
N ARG A 132 -4.53 12.69 -6.78
CA ARG A 132 -4.57 13.42 -8.05
C ARG A 132 -4.58 14.94 -7.81
N ILE A 133 -3.78 15.66 -8.61
CA ILE A 133 -3.78 17.13 -8.63
C ILE A 133 -4.23 17.71 -9.96
N ALA A 134 -4.04 16.99 -11.06
CA ALA A 134 -4.52 17.37 -12.39
C ALA A 134 -4.77 16.13 -13.26
N GLU A 135 -5.06 16.32 -14.54
CA GLU A 135 -5.10 15.22 -15.50
C GLU A 135 -3.72 14.57 -15.61
N ASP A 136 -3.66 13.26 -15.34
CA ASP A 136 -2.43 12.45 -15.32
C ASP A 136 -1.28 12.93 -14.40
N ILE A 137 -1.56 13.87 -13.50
CA ILE A 137 -0.58 14.38 -12.52
C ILE A 137 -1.05 14.03 -11.11
N PHE A 138 -0.16 13.36 -10.39
CA PHE A 138 -0.38 12.89 -9.02
C PHE A 138 0.73 13.38 -8.10
N THR A 139 0.40 13.64 -6.84
CA THR A 139 1.35 13.88 -5.77
C THR A 139 1.59 12.58 -5.01
N LEU A 140 2.84 12.39 -4.58
CA LEU A 140 3.27 11.25 -3.78
C LEU A 140 4.21 11.77 -2.68
N ASP A 141 3.73 11.73 -1.44
CA ASP A 141 4.53 12.05 -0.27
C ASP A 141 4.70 10.78 0.58
N PHE A 142 5.89 10.58 1.15
CA PHE A 142 6.16 9.44 2.02
C PHE A 142 7.07 9.86 3.17
N ASN A 143 6.93 9.16 4.28
CA ASN A 143 7.70 9.32 5.49
C ASN A 143 8.33 7.99 5.90
N TYR A 144 9.23 8.03 6.89
CA TYR A 144 9.75 6.83 7.53
C TYR A 144 8.59 5.89 7.96
N PRO A 145 8.72 4.56 7.87
CA PRO A 145 9.89 3.79 7.45
C PRO A 145 9.92 3.48 5.95
N MET A 146 9.08 4.13 5.15
CA MET A 146 8.97 3.88 3.72
C MET A 146 10.11 4.56 2.94
N CYS A 147 10.57 3.94 1.86
CA CYS A 147 11.50 4.55 0.91
C CYS A 147 10.78 4.91 -0.40
N ALA A 148 11.38 5.82 -1.18
CA ALA A 148 10.83 6.30 -2.45
C ALA A 148 10.44 5.16 -3.40
N LEU A 149 11.24 4.08 -3.43
CA LEU A 149 10.96 2.94 -4.31
C LEU A 149 9.70 2.16 -3.89
N GLN A 150 9.50 1.95 -2.59
CA GLN A 150 8.29 1.32 -2.07
C GLN A 150 7.07 2.19 -2.33
N ALA A 151 7.17 3.49 -1.98
CA ALA A 151 6.09 4.45 -2.16
C ALA A 151 5.69 4.55 -3.64
N PHE A 152 6.66 4.64 -4.54
CA PHE A 152 6.41 4.70 -5.98
C PHE A 152 5.73 3.42 -6.49
N ALA A 153 6.19 2.25 -6.06
CA ALA A 153 5.61 0.99 -6.49
C ALA A 153 4.19 0.77 -5.95
N ILE A 154 3.88 1.21 -4.73
CA ILE A 154 2.51 1.24 -4.18
C ILE A 154 1.65 2.26 -4.96
N GLY A 155 2.20 3.42 -5.32
CA GLY A 155 1.51 4.39 -6.17
C GLY A 155 1.15 3.79 -7.53
N LEU A 156 2.08 3.09 -8.16
CA LEU A 156 1.85 2.40 -9.44
C LEU A 156 0.81 1.29 -9.34
N SER A 157 0.78 0.50 -8.26
CA SER A 157 -0.22 -0.57 -8.11
C SER A 157 -1.65 -0.02 -8.04
N SER A 158 -1.84 1.24 -7.61
CA SER A 158 -3.15 1.89 -7.62
C SER A 158 -3.71 2.17 -9.03
N PHE A 159 -2.86 2.15 -10.06
CA PHE A 159 -3.29 2.26 -11.46
C PHE A 159 -3.75 0.92 -12.02
N ASP A 160 -3.31 -0.21 -11.46
CA ASP A 160 -3.59 -1.56 -11.95
C ASP A 160 -4.88 -2.18 -11.36
N SER A 161 -5.75 -1.35 -10.76
CA SER A 161 -7.06 -1.82 -10.31
C SER A 161 -8.02 -1.87 -11.50
N LYS A 162 -8.07 -3.03 -12.19
CA LYS A 162 -9.07 -3.48 -13.19
C LYS A 162 -9.72 -2.37 -14.06
N LEU A 163 -9.50 -2.49 -15.36
CA LEU A 163 -10.27 -1.94 -16.50
C LEU A 163 -11.78 -2.29 -16.45
N ALA A 164 -12.47 -1.94 -15.36
CA ALA A 164 -13.90 -2.16 -15.18
C ALA A 164 -14.49 -1.02 -14.37
N CYS A 165 -14.44 0.18 -14.94
CA CYS A 165 -15.41 1.28 -14.77
C CYS A 165 -14.89 2.49 -15.58
N GLU A 166 -15.18 2.46 -16.88
CA GLU A 166 -15.74 3.67 -17.51
C GLU A 166 -17.19 3.82 -17.05
#